data_AF-A0A7J9LSC2-F1
#
_entry.id   AF-A0A7J9LSC2-F1
#
_cell.length_a   1.000
_cell.length_b   1.000
_cell.length_c   1.000
_cell.angle_alpha   90.00
_cell.angle_beta   90.00
_cell.angle_gamma   90.00
#
_symmetry.space_group_name_H-M   'P 1'
#
loop_
_entity.id
_entity.type
_entity.pdbx_description
1 polymer ?
#
loop_
_entity_poly.entity_id
_entity_poly.type
_entity_poly.pdbx_seq_one_letter_code
_entity_poly.pdbx_strand_id
1 'polypeptide(L)'
;MLGSDNDDNTDVKSFHDEHNCCVSFKNKMVNVKVIADYFKATIRDHPIMKLREIQRRVASEIHVNVNMIRCRKDKKMVNDKLAGNFVDEFVMLWDYADELRLKNLGSNIKMIVNRVTSKSPPHFKRFYVYFEALKNGWKKGCIPILGLNDCFLKGLFKSEMLSTVGRNGNN
;
A
#
# COMPACT_ATOMS: atom_id res chain seq x y z
N MET A 1 41.99 2.19 40.96
CA MET A 1 41.28 1.02 41.52
C MET A 1 39.92 0.99 40.85
N LEU A 2 39.87 0.37 39.68
CA LEU A 2 39.23 -0.94 39.45
C LEU A 2 37.73 -0.89 39.74
N GLY A 3 36.97 -0.92 38.65
CA GLY A 3 35.52 -0.92 38.64
C GLY A 3 34.94 -2.21 39.21
N SER A 4 33.68 -2.10 39.59
CA SER A 4 32.83 -3.24 39.95
C SER A 4 31.66 -3.23 38.98
N ASP A 5 31.87 -3.88 37.84
CA ASP A 5 30.80 -4.41 37.02
C ASP A 5 30.13 -5.52 37.83
N ASN A 6 28.88 -5.31 38.23
CA ASN A 6 28.04 -6.38 38.77
C ASN A 6 27.64 -7.27 37.59
N ASP A 7 28.43 -8.30 37.38
CA ASP A 7 28.14 -9.41 36.48
C ASP A 7 26.98 -10.20 37.12
N ASP A 8 25.77 -9.95 36.64
CA ASP A 8 24.55 -10.66 37.08
C ASP A 8 24.60 -12.08 36.50
N ASN A 9 25.41 -12.93 37.14
CA ASN A 9 25.64 -14.30 36.74
C ASN A 9 24.33 -15.08 36.87
N THR A 10 23.63 -15.23 35.74
CA THR A 10 22.43 -16.06 35.63
C THR A 10 22.85 -17.51 35.49
N ASP A 11 23.10 -18.15 36.62
CA ASP A 11 23.37 -19.59 36.65
C ASP A 11 22.11 -20.38 36.25
N VAL A 12 22.19 -21.13 35.15
CA VAL A 12 21.16 -22.07 34.72
C VAL A 12 21.13 -23.24 35.71
N LYS A 13 20.13 -23.27 36.59
CA LYS A 13 20.02 -24.25 37.69
C LYS A 13 19.70 -25.68 37.23
N SER A 14 19.11 -25.85 36.05
CA SER A 14 18.87 -27.15 35.45
C SER A 14 18.64 -27.02 33.95
N PHE A 15 19.26 -27.91 33.18
CA PHE A 15 19.02 -28.10 31.75
C PHE A 15 18.52 -29.53 31.56
N HIS A 16 17.35 -29.67 30.95
CA HIS A 16 16.78 -30.96 30.58
C HIS A 16 16.74 -31.03 29.06
N ASP A 17 17.66 -31.81 28.50
CA ASP A 17 17.85 -31.97 27.06
C ASP A 17 16.69 -32.74 26.43
N GLU A 18 16.18 -33.74 27.15
CA GLU A 18 15.01 -34.53 26.76
C GLU A 18 13.71 -33.82 27.12
N HIS A 19 13.06 -33.25 26.09
CA HIS A 19 11.75 -32.64 26.20
C HIS A 19 10.75 -33.36 25.29
N ASN A 20 9.73 -33.99 25.88
CA ASN A 20 8.55 -34.44 25.15
C ASN A 20 7.56 -33.26 24.98
N CYS A 21 8.01 -32.16 24.37
CA CYS A 21 7.10 -31.07 24.08
C CYS A 21 6.16 -31.48 22.95
N CYS A 22 4.89 -31.70 23.30
CA CYS A 22 3.82 -31.86 22.34
C CYS A 22 3.81 -30.66 21.38
N VAL A 23 3.66 -30.91 20.08
CA VAL A 23 3.49 -29.84 19.09
C VAL A 23 2.23 -29.03 19.45
N SER A 24 2.40 -27.77 19.84
CA SER A 24 1.31 -26.85 20.16
C SER A 24 1.16 -25.80 19.07
N PHE A 25 0.00 -25.79 18.42
CA PHE A 25 -0.36 -24.75 17.45
C PHE A 25 -1.00 -23.52 18.11
N LYS A 26 -0.89 -23.38 19.43
CA LYS A 26 -1.43 -22.23 20.19
C LYS A 26 -0.27 -21.46 20.80
N ASN A 27 -0.09 -20.23 20.35
CA ASN A 27 0.92 -19.32 20.91
C ASN A 27 0.27 -17.97 21.26
N LYS A 28 0.33 -17.59 22.54
CA LYS A 28 -0.22 -16.30 23.03
C LYS A 28 0.61 -15.10 22.57
N MET A 29 1.91 -15.27 22.33
CA MET A 29 2.81 -14.22 21.86
C MET A 29 2.53 -13.82 20.40
N VAL A 30 2.08 -14.77 19.58
CA VAL A 30 1.60 -14.47 18.22
C VAL A 30 0.26 -13.76 18.36
N ASN A 31 0.32 -12.43 18.41
CA ASN A 31 -0.82 -11.55 18.54
C ASN A 31 -1.23 -10.90 17.22
N VAL A 32 -2.33 -10.13 17.25
CA VAL A 32 -2.88 -9.45 16.06
C VAL A 32 -1.82 -8.58 15.37
N LYS A 33 -1.00 -7.91 16.19
CA LYS A 33 0.05 -7.03 15.71
C LYS A 33 1.16 -7.80 15.00
N VAL A 34 1.62 -8.90 15.61
CA VAL A 34 2.66 -9.77 15.01
C VAL A 34 2.20 -10.32 13.67
N ILE A 35 0.98 -10.84 13.57
CA ILE A 35 0.45 -11.41 12.33
C ILE A 35 0.32 -10.33 11.26
N ALA A 36 -0.25 -9.18 11.61
CA ALA A 36 -0.42 -8.08 10.67
C ALA A 36 0.90 -7.50 10.16
N ASP A 37 1.90 -7.36 11.04
CA ASP A 37 3.22 -6.87 10.64
C ASP A 37 3.95 -7.90 9.77
N TYR A 38 3.86 -9.20 10.09
CA TYR A 38 4.42 -10.28 9.28
C TYR A 38 3.79 -10.36 7.88
N PHE A 39 2.46 -10.30 7.78
CA PHE A 39 1.73 -10.40 6.52
C PHE A 39 1.48 -9.05 5.83
N LYS A 40 2.07 -7.95 6.30
CA LYS A 40 1.82 -6.60 5.79
C LYS A 40 2.04 -6.50 4.29
N ALA A 41 3.19 -6.97 3.79
CA ALA A 41 3.53 -6.93 2.37
C ALA A 41 2.58 -7.82 1.56
N THR A 42 2.33 -9.04 2.02
CA THR A 42 1.43 -9.99 1.38
C THR A 42 0.00 -9.44 1.22
N ILE A 43 -0.54 -8.82 2.27
CA ILE A 43 -1.87 -8.19 2.24
C ILE A 43 -1.88 -6.93 1.36
N ARG A 44 -0.80 -6.12 1.38
CA ARG A 44 -0.64 -4.95 0.51
C ARG A 44 -0.68 -5.34 -0.96
N ASP A 45 0.06 -6.37 -1.35
CA ASP A 45 0.19 -6.80 -2.74
C ASP A 45 -1.06 -7.56 -3.23
N HIS A 46 -1.82 -8.14 -2.29
CA HIS A 46 -3.07 -8.86 -2.56
C HIS A 46 -4.22 -8.33 -1.70
N PRO A 47 -4.71 -7.09 -1.93
CA PRO A 47 -5.72 -6.46 -1.07
C PRO A 47 -7.05 -7.23 -1.03
N ILE A 48 -7.35 -7.99 -2.09
CA ILE A 48 -8.56 -8.81 -2.25
C ILE A 48 -8.43 -10.18 -1.54
N MET A 49 -7.27 -10.50 -0.96
CA MET A 49 -7.01 -11.78 -0.28
C MET A 49 -8.11 -12.14 0.73
N LYS A 50 -8.66 -13.35 0.63
CA LYS A 50 -9.74 -13.81 1.50
C LYS A 50 -9.22 -14.11 2.90
N LEU A 51 -10.05 -13.91 3.92
CA LEU A 51 -9.66 -14.18 5.31
C LEU A 51 -9.26 -15.65 5.54
N ARG A 52 -9.90 -16.60 4.85
CA ARG A 52 -9.51 -18.03 4.88
C ARG A 52 -8.10 -18.25 4.34
N GLU A 53 -7.68 -17.48 3.35
CA GLU A 53 -6.33 -17.59 2.80
C GLU A 53 -5.30 -17.07 3.80
N ILE A 54 -5.58 -15.94 4.47
CA ILE A 54 -4.75 -15.42 5.55
C ILE A 54 -4.63 -16.45 6.66
N GLN A 55 -5.75 -17.05 7.10
CA GLN A 55 -5.74 -18.08 8.13
C GLN A 55 -4.87 -19.29 7.74
N ARG A 56 -5.00 -19.75 6.48
CA ARG A 56 -4.18 -20.85 5.95
C ARG A 56 -2.70 -20.50 5.96
N ARG A 57 -2.34 -19.28 5.54
CA ARG A 57 -0.95 -18.80 5.53
C ARG A 57 -0.38 -18.69 6.94
N VAL A 58 -1.15 -18.19 7.91
CA VAL A 58 -0.71 -18.15 9.32
C VAL A 58 -0.43 -19.56 9.84
N ALA A 59 -1.30 -20.53 9.51
CA ALA A 59 -1.09 -21.92 9.91
C ALA A 59 0.13 -22.57 9.23
N SER A 60 0.42 -22.25 7.96
CA SER A 60 1.54 -22.85 7.22
C SER A 60 2.88 -22.16 7.46
N GLU A 61 2.90 -20.84 7.64
CA GLU A 61 4.14 -20.05 7.72
C GLU A 61 4.55 -19.79 9.18
N ILE A 62 3.59 -19.51 10.06
CA ILE A 62 3.83 -19.20 11.49
C ILE A 62 3.56 -20.43 12.38
N HIS A 63 2.97 -21.50 11.83
CA HIS A 63 2.65 -22.74 12.56
C HIS A 63 1.73 -22.51 13.77
N VAL A 64 0.82 -21.53 13.66
CA VAL A 64 -0.16 -21.19 14.71
C VAL A 64 -1.58 -21.21 14.16
N ASN A 65 -2.48 -21.85 14.90
CA ASN A 65 -3.90 -21.84 14.60
C ASN A 65 -4.55 -20.57 15.14
N VAL A 66 -5.12 -19.78 14.23
CA VAL A 66 -5.80 -18.52 14.57
C VAL A 66 -7.26 -18.57 14.14
N ASN A 67 -8.13 -17.90 14.90
CA ASN A 67 -9.53 -17.75 14.54
C ASN A 67 -9.68 -16.72 13.39
N MET A 68 -10.71 -16.89 12.57
CA MET A 68 -11.15 -15.97 11.53
C MET A 68 -11.32 -14.52 12.03
N ILE A 69 -11.84 -14.34 13.26
CA ILE A 69 -12.00 -13.02 13.87
C ILE A 69 -10.65 -12.31 14.01
N ARG A 70 -9.59 -13.06 14.37
CA ARG A 70 -8.23 -12.54 14.48
C ARG A 70 -7.72 -12.11 13.12
N CYS A 71 -7.80 -13.00 12.12
CA CYS A 71 -7.42 -12.70 10.74
C CYS A 71 -8.13 -11.44 10.20
N ARG A 72 -9.40 -11.23 10.55
CA ARG A 72 -10.15 -10.02 10.19
C ARG A 72 -9.57 -8.77 10.85
N LYS A 73 -9.23 -8.83 12.14
CA LYS A 73 -8.58 -7.72 12.86
C LYS A 73 -7.19 -7.42 12.29
N ASP A 74 -6.40 -8.45 12.01
CA ASP A 74 -5.05 -8.33 11.47
C ASP A 74 -5.11 -7.65 10.09
N LYS A 75 -5.96 -8.16 9.19
CA LYS A 75 -6.19 -7.57 7.87
C LYS A 75 -6.68 -6.12 7.97
N LYS A 76 -7.63 -5.85 8.87
CA LYS A 76 -8.13 -4.49 9.09
C LYS A 76 -6.99 -3.57 9.53
N MET A 77 -6.17 -3.99 10.48
CA MET A 77 -5.06 -3.17 10.96
C MET A 77 -4.03 -2.86 9.85
N VAL A 78 -3.72 -3.83 8.99
CA VAL A 78 -2.87 -3.58 7.81
C VAL A 78 -3.54 -2.57 6.87
N ASN A 79 -4.81 -2.77 6.55
CA ASN A 79 -5.55 -1.88 5.66
C ASN A 79 -5.68 -0.46 6.21
N ASP A 80 -5.93 -0.29 7.51
CA ASP A 80 -6.04 1.02 8.17
C ASP A 80 -4.67 1.75 8.11
N LYS A 81 -3.56 1.04 8.35
CA LYS A 81 -2.20 1.60 8.16
C LYS A 81 -1.95 2.01 6.71
N LEU A 82 -2.31 1.16 5.75
CA LEU A 82 -2.17 1.47 4.32
C LEU A 82 -3.05 2.67 3.93
N ALA A 83 -4.28 2.76 4.45
CA ALA A 83 -5.19 3.88 4.20
C ALA A 83 -4.58 5.21 4.67
N GLY A 84 -3.94 5.22 5.84
CA GLY A 84 -3.21 6.39 6.35
C GLY A 84 -2.14 6.85 5.36
N ASN A 85 -1.29 5.93 4.90
CA ASN A 85 -0.25 6.23 3.91
C ASN A 85 -0.83 6.82 2.61
N PHE A 86 -1.96 6.30 2.12
CA PHE A 86 -2.59 6.86 0.92
C PHE A 86 -3.07 8.30 1.11
N VAL A 87 -3.57 8.66 2.30
CA VAL A 87 -3.97 10.06 2.59
C VAL A 87 -2.76 10.97 2.42
N ASP A 88 -1.61 10.59 2.96
CA ASP A 88 -0.37 11.35 2.84
C ASP A 88 0.09 11.43 1.37
N GLU A 89 -0.01 10.33 0.61
CA GLU A 89 0.27 10.30 -0.83
C GLU A 89 -0.64 11.23 -1.64
N PHE A 90 -1.93 11.32 -1.31
CA PHE A 90 -2.86 12.24 -1.97
C PHE A 90 -2.54 13.70 -1.67
N VAL A 91 -1.98 14.02 -0.50
CA VAL A 91 -1.50 15.37 -0.19
C VAL A 91 -0.33 15.72 -1.12
N MET A 92 0.63 14.82 -1.31
CA MET A 92 1.78 15.04 -2.20
C MET A 92 1.39 15.29 -3.67
N LEU A 93 0.22 14.82 -4.13
CA LEU A 93 -0.24 15.11 -5.49
C LEU A 93 -0.47 16.60 -5.76
N TRP A 94 -0.75 17.41 -4.73
CA TRP A 94 -0.86 18.86 -4.89
C TRP A 94 0.50 19.48 -5.18
N ASP A 95 1.50 19.14 -4.37
CA ASP A 95 2.88 19.59 -4.56
C ASP A 95 3.39 19.16 -5.94
N TYR A 96 3.11 17.91 -6.34
CA TYR A 96 3.45 17.41 -7.66
C TYR A 96 2.73 18.17 -8.79
N ALA A 97 1.44 18.48 -8.63
CA ALA A 97 0.68 19.25 -9.60
C ALA A 97 1.27 20.66 -9.78
N ASP A 98 1.70 21.28 -8.69
CA ASP A 98 2.32 22.61 -8.70
C ASP A 98 3.70 22.58 -9.36
N GLU A 99 4.54 21.61 -9.04
CA GLU A 99 5.82 21.41 -9.73
C GLU A 99 5.64 21.19 -11.24
N LEU A 100 4.66 20.37 -11.65
CA LEU A 100 4.38 20.17 -13.07
C LEU A 100 3.97 21.47 -13.77
N ARG A 101 3.17 22.32 -13.13
CA ARG A 101 2.77 23.64 -13.67
C ARG A 101 3.96 24.58 -13.80
N LEU A 102 4.84 24.60 -12.80
CA LEU A 102 6.03 25.46 -12.79
C LEU A 102 7.03 25.05 -13.88
N LYS A 103 7.29 23.75 -14.03
CA LYS A 103 8.29 23.24 -14.97
C LYS A 103 7.79 23.14 -16.42
N ASN A 104 6.48 23.09 -16.65
CA ASN A 104 5.90 22.89 -17.97
C ASN A 104 4.91 24.01 -18.32
N LEU A 105 5.42 25.22 -18.50
CA LEU A 105 4.62 26.35 -18.96
C LEU A 105 3.84 25.98 -20.24
N GLY A 106 2.57 26.40 -20.33
CA GLY A 106 1.65 26.07 -21.43
C GLY A 106 0.95 24.71 -21.32
N SER A 107 1.41 23.84 -20.42
CA SER A 107 0.73 22.57 -20.09
C SER A 107 -0.52 22.79 -19.23
N ASN A 108 -1.45 21.84 -19.25
CA ASN A 108 -2.71 21.91 -18.51
C ASN A 108 -2.73 20.82 -17.43
N ILE A 109 -2.58 21.23 -16.18
CA ILE A 109 -2.59 20.34 -15.02
C ILE A 109 -3.75 20.74 -14.11
N LYS A 110 -4.73 19.85 -13.96
CA LYS A 110 -5.94 20.08 -13.18
C LYS A 110 -6.11 19.02 -12.09
N MET A 111 -6.29 19.48 -10.86
CA MET A 111 -6.67 18.64 -9.72
C MET A 111 -8.12 18.95 -9.37
N ILE A 112 -8.96 17.92 -9.32
CA ILE A 112 -10.38 18.04 -8.96
C ILE A 112 -10.62 17.23 -7.69
N VAL A 113 -11.26 17.87 -6.71
CA VAL A 113 -11.65 17.28 -5.44
C VAL A 113 -13.15 17.42 -5.22
N ASN A 114 -13.72 16.51 -4.45
CA ASN A 114 -15.08 16.59 -3.94
C ASN A 114 -15.05 16.97 -2.47
N ARG A 115 -16.08 17.69 -2.01
CA ARG A 115 -16.33 17.95 -0.59
C ARG A 115 -17.79 17.59 -0.30
N VAL A 116 -18.05 16.93 0.82
CA VAL A 116 -19.42 16.61 1.25
C VAL A 116 -20.12 17.88 1.73
N THR A 117 -19.39 18.71 2.47
CA THR A 117 -19.79 20.05 2.90
C THR A 117 -18.62 21.02 2.72
N SER A 118 -18.88 22.33 2.69
CA SER A 118 -17.81 23.35 2.55
C SER A 118 -16.71 23.23 3.61
N LYS A 119 -17.04 22.74 4.82
CA LYS A 119 -16.11 22.52 5.93
C LYS A 119 -15.44 21.14 5.93
N SER A 120 -15.92 20.19 5.12
CA SER A 120 -15.34 18.84 5.08
C SER A 120 -13.97 18.83 4.39
N PRO A 121 -13.05 17.93 4.82
CA PRO A 121 -11.81 17.70 4.11
C PRO A 121 -12.06 17.35 2.63
N PRO A 122 -11.24 17.85 1.70
CA PRO A 122 -11.38 17.49 0.29
C PRO A 122 -11.02 16.02 0.06
N HIS A 123 -11.82 15.33 -0.74
CA HIS A 123 -11.54 13.99 -1.24
C HIS A 123 -11.11 14.06 -2.69
N PHE A 124 -10.03 13.36 -3.02
CA PHE A 124 -9.56 13.24 -4.39
C PHE A 124 -10.68 12.73 -5.32
N LYS A 125 -10.85 13.38 -6.48
CA LYS A 125 -11.78 12.95 -7.52
C LYS A 125 -11.04 12.57 -8.80
N ARG A 126 -10.26 13.50 -9.35
CA ARG A 126 -9.55 13.34 -10.62
C ARG A 126 -8.28 14.17 -10.66
N PHE A 127 -7.25 13.62 -11.28
CA PHE A 127 -6.06 14.35 -11.70
C PHE A 127 -5.95 14.27 -13.21
N TYR A 128 -5.83 15.42 -13.86
CA TYR A 128 -5.66 15.53 -15.30
C TYR A 128 -4.36 16.23 -15.60
N VAL A 129 -3.55 15.60 -16.45
CA VAL A 129 -2.27 16.14 -16.91
C VAL A 129 -2.25 16.10 -18.42
N TYR A 130 -1.91 17.22 -19.01
CA TYR A 130 -1.71 17.36 -20.44
C TYR A 130 -0.48 18.24 -20.66
N PHE A 131 0.46 17.75 -21.46
CA PHE A 131 1.69 18.47 -21.77
C PHE A 131 1.60 19.15 -23.14
N GLU A 132 1.97 20.42 -23.20
CA GLU A 132 1.93 21.18 -24.46
C GLU A 132 2.83 20.58 -25.54
N ALA A 133 4.04 20.15 -25.15
CA ALA A 133 4.97 19.48 -26.04
C ALA A 133 4.35 18.25 -26.72
N LEU A 134 3.58 17.44 -25.97
CA LEU A 134 2.91 16.25 -26.51
C LEU A 134 1.82 16.61 -27.53
N LYS A 135 1.02 17.65 -27.28
CA LYS A 135 0.03 18.12 -28.28
C LYS A 135 0.70 18.59 -29.54
N ASN A 136 1.77 19.38 -29.39
CA ASN A 136 2.46 19.97 -30.52
C ASN A 136 3.13 18.88 -31.36
N GLY A 137 3.73 17.87 -30.72
CA GLY A 137 4.24 16.68 -31.39
C GLY A 137 3.15 15.91 -32.14
N TRP A 138 2.04 15.61 -31.46
CA TRP A 138 0.91 14.90 -32.06
C TRP A 138 0.32 15.66 -33.27
N LYS A 139 0.08 16.97 -33.13
CA LYS A 139 -0.45 17.80 -34.23
C LYS A 139 0.48 17.87 -35.44
N LYS A 140 1.80 17.80 -35.23
CA LYS A 140 2.80 17.95 -36.30
C LYS A 140 3.15 16.64 -36.99
N GLY A 141 3.13 15.51 -36.27
CA GLY A 141 3.68 14.24 -36.77
C GLY A 141 2.78 13.01 -36.64
N CYS A 142 1.61 13.14 -36.01
CA CYS A 142 0.67 12.04 -35.86
C CYS A 142 -0.56 12.21 -36.75
N ILE A 143 -1.20 11.09 -37.07
CA ILE A 143 -2.51 11.07 -37.68
C ILE A 143 -3.51 11.64 -36.67
N PRO A 144 -4.53 12.44 -37.08
CA PRO A 144 -5.48 13.08 -36.18
C PRO A 144 -6.51 12.09 -35.59
N ILE A 145 -6.05 10.93 -35.14
CA ILE A 145 -6.79 9.89 -34.44
C ILE A 145 -6.20 9.80 -33.03
N LEU A 146 -7.07 9.89 -32.03
CA LEU A 146 -6.71 9.79 -30.62
C LEU A 146 -7.51 8.64 -30.00
N GLY A 147 -6.80 7.63 -29.48
CA GLY A 147 -7.37 6.56 -28.69
C GLY A 147 -7.33 6.88 -27.21
N LEU A 148 -8.31 6.36 -26.45
CA LEU A 148 -8.31 6.41 -24.99
C LEU A 148 -8.26 4.97 -24.48
N ASN A 149 -7.30 4.68 -23.62
CA ASN A 149 -7.16 3.39 -22.96
C ASN A 149 -7.35 3.57 -21.45
N ASP A 150 -8.14 2.68 -20.85
CA ASP A 150 -8.38 2.62 -19.41
C ASP A 150 -7.65 1.45 -18.76
N CYS A 151 -7.22 1.65 -17.52
CA CYS A 151 -6.69 0.60 -16.67
C CYS A 151 -7.15 0.79 -15.24
N PHE A 152 -7.80 -0.23 -14.68
CA PHE A 152 -8.13 -0.24 -13.25
C PHE A 152 -6.86 -0.43 -12.42
N LEU A 153 -6.63 0.49 -11.48
CA LEU A 153 -5.54 0.36 -10.54
C LEU A 153 -5.94 -0.60 -9.42
N LYS A 154 -5.02 -1.51 -9.09
CA LYS A 154 -5.18 -2.41 -7.94
C LYS A 154 -4.69 -1.69 -6.70
N GLY A 155 -5.56 -1.58 -5.70
CA GLY A 155 -5.22 -0.94 -4.44
C GLY A 155 -6.36 -1.01 -3.45
N LEU A 156 -6.18 -0.35 -2.31
CA LEU A 156 -7.20 -0.24 -1.28
C LEU A 156 -8.42 0.55 -1.79
N PHE A 157 -8.17 1.56 -2.62
CA PHE A 157 -9.18 2.39 -3.24
C PHE A 157 -9.34 1.99 -4.71
N LYS A 158 -10.59 1.83 -5.14
CA LYS A 158 -10.90 1.65 -6.56
C LYS A 158 -10.55 2.93 -7.30
N SER A 159 -9.70 2.82 -8.31
CA SER A 159 -9.33 3.93 -9.17
C SER A 159 -9.06 3.43 -10.58
N GLU A 160 -9.08 4.36 -11.51
CA GLU A 160 -8.94 4.10 -12.94
C GLU A 160 -7.96 5.13 -13.51
N MET A 161 -6.99 4.65 -14.27
CA MET A 161 -6.04 5.47 -14.99
C MET A 161 -6.44 5.48 -16.46
N LEU A 162 -6.68 6.68 -16.99
CA LEU A 162 -6.95 6.90 -18.40
C LEU A 162 -5.68 7.44 -19.06
N SER A 163 -5.32 6.86 -20.19
CA SER A 163 -4.19 7.31 -21.02
C SER A 163 -4.64 7.52 -22.46
N THR A 164 -4.18 8.61 -23.07
CA THR A 164 -4.42 8.88 -24.48
C THR A 164 -3.26 8.38 -25.33
N VAL A 165 -3.58 7.70 -26.43
CA VAL A 165 -2.61 7.18 -27.40
C VAL A 165 -2.84 7.81 -28.77
N GLY A 166 -1.76 8.18 -29.46
CA GLY A 166 -1.79 8.68 -30.82
C GLY A 166 -1.09 7.73 -31.78
N ARG A 167 -1.54 7.69 -33.03
CA ARG A 167 -0.86 6.92 -34.09
C ARG A 167 0.10 7.83 -34.86
N ASN A 168 1.37 7.46 -34.94
CA ASN A 168 2.36 8.19 -35.73
C ASN A 168 2.10 8.00 -37.23
N GLY A 169 2.57 8.94 -38.06
CA GLY A 169 2.37 8.91 -39.52
C GLY A 169 3.27 7.94 -40.30
N ASN A 170 4.23 7.28 -39.65
CA ASN A 170 5.25 6.45 -40.32
C ASN A 170 4.82 4.99 -40.53
N ASN A 171 3.52 4.72 -40.73
CA ASN A 171 3.01 3.36 -40.96
C ASN A 171 1.67 3.33 -41.69
#